data_AF-A0AA38FEQ8-F1
#
_entry.id   AF-A0AA38FEQ8-F1
#
_cell.length_a   1.000
_cell.length_b   1.000
_cell.length_c   1.000
_cell.angle_alpha   90.00
_cell.angle_beta   90.00
_cell.angle_gamma   90.00
#
_symmetry.space_group_name_H-M   'P 1'
#
loop_
_entity.id
_entity.type
_entity.pdbx_description
1 polymer ?
#
loop_
_entity_poly.entity_id
_entity_poly.type
_entity_poly.pdbx_seq_one_letter_code
_entity_poly.pdbx_strand_id
1 'polypeptide(L)' 'IVDEGHRLKNKDSKLFQTLKQLSSNHRVLLTGTPLQNNLDELFMLMHFLDAGK' A
#
# COMPACT_ATOMS: atom_id res chain seq x y z
N ILE A 1 4.64 -7.84 5.77
CA ILE A 1 3.17 -7.97 5.70
C ILE A 1 2.58 -6.74 6.35
N VAL A 2 1.57 -6.10 5.74
CA VAL A 2 0.89 -4.92 6.28
C VAL A 2 -0.57 -5.25 6.44
N ASP A 3 -1.10 -5.00 7.63
CA ASP A 3 -2.52 -5.10 7.94
C ASP A 3 -3.19 -3.71 7.84
N GLU A 4 -4.50 -3.71 7.62
CA GLU A 4 -5.30 -2.51 7.35
C GLU A 4 -4.72 -1.65 6.22
N GLY A 5 -4.57 -2.25 5.04
CA GLY A 5 -3.92 -1.67 3.87
C GLY A 5 -4.47 -0.30 3.45
N HIS A 6 -5.74 -0.01 3.74
CA HIS A 6 -6.34 1.32 3.52
C HIS A 6 -5.58 2.48 4.21
N ARG A 7 -4.75 2.20 5.22
CA ARG A 7 -3.85 3.19 5.85
C ARG A 7 -2.77 3.71 4.91
N LEU A 8 -2.48 2.99 3.82
CA LEU A 8 -1.50 3.36 2.81
C LEU A 8 -2.08 4.23 1.69
N LYS A 9 -3.35 4.64 1.79
CA LYS A 9 -4.01 5.52 0.81
C LYS A 9 -3.45 6.94 0.71
N ASN A 10 -2.46 7.30 1.52
CA ASN A 10 -1.78 8.60 1.44
C ASN A 10 -0.27 8.40 1.25
N LYS A 11 0.23 8.75 0.05
CA LYS A 11 1.64 8.67 -0.32
C LYS A 11 2.55 9.60 0.50
N ASP A 12 1.99 10.69 1.02
CA ASP A 12 2.71 11.66 1.84
C ASP A 12 2.71 11.27 3.32
N SER A 13 2.02 10.17 3.67
CA SER A 13 2.07 9.65 5.03
C SER A 13 3.48 9.13 5.37
N LYS A 14 3.93 9.42 6.60
CA LYS A 14 5.19 8.89 7.13
C LYS A 14 5.23 7.36 7.05
N LEU A 15 4.09 6.69 7.26
CA LEU A 15 3.96 5.24 7.14
C LEU A 15 4.30 4.74 5.74
N PHE A 16 3.70 5.34 4.70
CA PHE A 16 3.96 4.97 3.31
C PHE A 16 5.43 5.16 2.95
N GLN A 17 6.02 6.31 3.31
CA GLN A 17 7.43 6.62 3.02
C GLN A 17 8.38 5.64 3.71
N THR A 18 8.15 5.34 4.99
CA THR A 18 8.97 4.37 5.73
C THR A 18 8.84 2.97 5.13
N LEU A 19 7.63 2.50 4.82
CA LEU A 19 7.43 1.18 4.26
C LEU A 19 7.98 1.05 2.83
N LYS A 20 7.93 2.14 2.04
CA LYS A 20 8.51 2.18 0.69
C LYS A 20 10.02 1.96 0.71
N GLN A 21 10.71 2.48 1.73
CA GLN A 21 12.16 2.31 1.93
C GLN A 21 12.56 0.88 2.35
N LEU A 22 11.62 0.06 2.83
CA LEU A 22 11.91 -1.32 3.23
C LEU A 22 12.02 -2.24 2.00
N SER A 23 13.22 -2.75 1.74
CA SER A 23 13.43 -3.79 0.75
C SER A 23 12.79 -5.10 1.22
N SER A 24 11.98 -5.71 0.37
CA SER A 24 11.29 -6.97 0.65
C SER A 24 11.07 -7.73 -0.66
N ASN A 25 11.39 -9.02 -0.65
CA ASN A 25 11.16 -9.90 -1.83
C ASN A 25 9.67 -10.11 -2.10
N HIS A 26 8.85 -10.10 -1.04
CA HIS A 26 7.41 -10.27 -1.12
C HIS A 26 6.71 -9.26 -0.20
N ARG A 27 5.69 -8.59 -0.73
CA ARG A 27 4.82 -7.67 -0.01
C ARG A 27 3.40 -8.22 -0.04
N VAL A 28 2.76 -8.24 1.13
CA VAL A 28 1.36 -8.70 1.30
C VAL A 28 0.62 -7.61 2.06
N LEU A 29 -0.52 -7.20 1.50
CA LEU A 29 -1.46 -6.25 2.08
C LEU A 29 -2.75 -6.98 2.45
N LEU A 30 -3.22 -6.79 3.67
CA LEU A 30 -4.52 -7.25 4.15
C LEU A 30 -5.37 -6.02 4.43
N THR A 31 -6.64 -6.04 4.04
CA THR A 31 -7.57 -4.93 4.36
C THR A 31 -8.97 -5.48 4.57
N GLY A 32 -9.67 -4.97 5.59
CA GLY A 32 -11.08 -5.25 5.82
C GLY A 32 -12.03 -4.33 5.05
N THR A 33 -11.51 -3.31 4.38
CA THR A 33 -12.31 -2.33 3.65
C THR A 33 -12.45 -2.69 2.16
N PRO A 34 -13.65 -2.51 1.57
CA PRO A 34 -13.86 -2.77 0.15
C PRO A 34 -13.08 -1.78 -0.72
N LEU A 35 -12.24 -2.30 -1.61
CA LEU A 35 -11.39 -1.50 -2.52
C LEU A 35 -12.13 -0.94 -3.75
N GLN A 36 -13.37 -1.37 -4.00
CA GLN A 36 -14.12 -1.05 -5.21
C GLN A 36 -14.63 0.40 -5.26
N ASN A 37 -14.76 1.07 -4.12
CA ASN A 37 -15.37 2.41 -4.06
C ASN A 37 -14.40 3.54 -4.45
N ASN A 38 -13.09 3.26 -4.55
CA ASN A 38 -12.09 4.27 -4.87
C ASN A 38 -10.95 3.65 -5.69
N LEU A 39 -10.99 3.82 -7.01
CA LEU A 39 -9.96 3.30 -7.91
C LEU A 39 -8.58 3.93 -7.66
N ASP A 40 -8.51 5.16 -7.16
CA ASP A 40 -7.24 5.79 -6.80
C ASP A 40 -6.59 5.09 -5.61
N GLU A 41 -7.39 4.64 -4.64
CA GLU A 41 -6.90 3.84 -3.51
C GLU A 41 -6.33 2.51 -3.99
N LEU A 42 -7.05 1.81 -4.87
CA LEU A 42 -6.56 0.58 -5.49
C LEU A 42 -5.25 0.80 -6.25
N PHE A 43 -5.19 1.84 -7.09
CA PHE A 43 -3.98 2.18 -7.85
C PHE A 43 -2.78 2.44 -6.93
N MET A 44 -3.00 3.18 -5.84
CA MET A 44 -1.92 3.45 -4.89
C MET A 44 -1.42 2.20 -4.16
N LEU A 45 -2.32 1.30 -3.77
CA LEU A 45 -1.93 0.03 -3.14
C LEU A 45 -1.14 -0.84 -4.12
N MET A 46 -1.55 -0.89 -5.38
CA MET A 46 -0.81 -1.59 -6.44
C MET A 46 0.56 -0.97 -6.68
N HIS A 47 0.64 0.36 -6.76
CA HIS A 47 1.92 1.07 -6.90
C HIS A 47 2.87 0.81 -5.71
N PHE A 48 2.33 0.68 -4.50
CA PHE A 48 3.13 0.30 -3.34
C PHE A 48 3.69 -1.14 -3.44
N LEU A 49 2.92 -2.07 -3.99
CA LEU A 49 3.34 -3.46 -4.19
C LEU A 49 4.40 -3.58 -5.31
N ASP A 50 4.31 -2.75 -6.35
CA ASP A 50 5.20 -2.79 -7.53
C ASP A 50 6.44 -1.88 -7.41
N ALA A 51 6.76 -1.36 -6.21
CA ALA A 51 7.86 -0.42 -6.01
C ALA A 51 9.28 -1.01 -6.16
N GLY A 52 9.41 -2.19 -6.78
CA GLY A 52 10.66 -2.88 -7.10
C GLY A 52 11.05 -2.84 -8.58
N LYS A 53 10.35 -2.04 -9.41
CA LYS A 53 10.75 -1.67 -10.77
C LYS A 53 11.00 -0.18 -10.88
#